data_AF-A0A950PYL7-F1
#
_entry.id   AF-A0A950PYL7-F1
#
_cell.length_a   1.000
_cell.length_b   1.000
_cell.length_c   1.000
_cell.angle_alpha   90.00
_cell.angle_beta   90.00
_cell.angle_gamma   90.00
#
_symmetry.space_group_name_H-M   'P 1'
#
loop_
_entity.id
_entity.type
_entity.pdbx_description
1 polymer ?
#
loop_
_entity_poly.entity_id
_entity_poly.type
_entity_poly.pdbx_seq_one_letter_code
_entity_poly.pdbx_strand_id
1 'polypeptide(L)' 'MSGELSAEVVAAHDAAVSAGEAGYIDPDSGLFVLTAAYLAERGHCCEQGCRHCPYGQ' A
#
# COMPACT_ATOMS: atom_id res chain seq x y z
N MET A 1 19.47 3.05 6.37
CA MET A 1 18.29 2.79 5.52
C MET A 1 17.05 2.94 6.41
N SER A 2 16.83 4.13 6.95
CA SER A 2 15.57 4.51 7.58
C SER A 2 14.73 5.06 6.42
N GLY A 3 13.62 4.45 6.00
CA GLY A 3 12.50 4.06 6.85
C GLY A 3 11.36 5.09 6.77
N GLU A 4 11.36 5.97 5.76
CA GLU A 4 10.24 6.85 5.46
C GLU A 4 9.75 6.54 4.04
N LEU A 5 8.47 6.19 3.91
CA LEU A 5 7.79 6.08 2.63
C LEU A 5 7.80 7.46 1.97
N SER A 6 8.08 7.55 0.67
CA SER A 6 8.06 8.83 -0.03
C SER A 6 6.65 9.44 0.03
N ALA A 7 6.57 10.77 0.04
CA ALA A 7 5.28 11.46 0.00
C ALA A 7 4.45 11.06 -1.23
N GLU A 8 5.11 10.71 -2.33
CA GLU A 8 4.49 10.23 -3.57
C GLU A 8 3.87 8.86 -3.39
N VAL A 9 4.55 7.95 -2.68
CA VAL A 9 4.00 6.63 -2.31
C VAL A 9 2.74 6.76 -1.46
N VAL A 10 2.75 7.66 -0.49
CA VAL A 10 1.57 7.91 0.37
C VAL A 10 0.43 8.51 -0.45
N ALA A 11 0.71 9.49 -1.30
CA ALA A 11 -0.30 10.11 -2.15
C ALA A 11 -0.92 9.12 -3.15
N ALA A 12 -0.12 8.24 -3.77
CA ALA A 12 -0.60 7.21 -4.68
C ALA A 12 -1.45 6.16 -3.95
N HIS A 13 -1.06 5.77 -2.74
CA HIS A 13 -1.86 4.91 -1.88
C HIS A 13 -3.22 5.54 -1.54
N ASP A 14 -3.22 6.78 -1.05
CA ASP A 14 -4.44 7.46 -0.61
C ASP A 14 -5.41 7.73 -1.76
N ALA A 15 -4.88 8.01 -2.95
CA ALA A 15 -5.66 8.14 -4.18
C ALA A 15 -6.35 6.82 -4.53
N ALA A 16 -5.63 5.70 -4.53
CA ALA A 16 -6.19 4.37 -4.81
C ALA A 16 -7.22 3.95 -3.76
N VAL A 17 -6.97 4.21 -2.47
CA VAL A 17 -7.94 3.96 -1.39
C VAL A 17 -9.22 4.78 -1.62
N SER A 18 -9.09 6.06 -1.92
CA SER A 18 -10.23 6.95 -2.16
C SER A 18 -11.04 6.56 -3.41
N ALA A 19 -10.37 6.01 -4.42
CA ALA A 19 -10.99 5.49 -5.64
C ALA A 19 -11.62 4.09 -5.46
N GLY A 20 -11.39 3.42 -4.32
CA GLY A 20 -11.83 2.04 -4.09
C GLY A 20 -11.04 1.01 -4.90
N GLU A 21 -9.82 1.34 -5.29
CA GLU A 21 -8.95 0.45 -6.05
C GLU A 21 -8.21 -0.54 -5.13
N ALA A 22 -8.00 -1.75 -5.63
CA ALA A 22 -7.32 -2.81 -4.88
C ALA A 22 -5.83 -2.52 -4.61
N GLY A 23 -5.22 -1.64 -5.39
CA GLY A 23 -3.79 -1.34 -5.33
C GLY A 23 -3.39 -0.15 -6.20
N TYR A 24 -2.12 0.25 -6.10
CA TYR A 24 -1.50 1.34 -6.85
C TYR A 24 -0.12 0.92 -7.35
N ILE A 25 0.43 1.65 -8.32
CA ILE A 25 1.84 1.49 -8.71
C ILE A 25 2.70 2.34 -7.78
N ASP A 26 3.60 1.69 -7.05
CA ASP A 26 4.57 2.35 -6.19
C ASP A 26 5.56 3.15 -7.06
N PRO A 27 5.58 4.49 -6.98
CA PRO A 27 6.45 5.31 -7.81
C PRO A 27 7.95 5.10 -7.52
N ASP A 28 8.31 4.63 -6.32
CA ASP A 28 9.71 4.37 -5.97
C ASP A 28 10.20 3.05 -6.59
N SER A 29 9.37 2.00 -6.57
CA SER A 29 9.77 0.64 -6.99
C SER A 29 9.24 0.21 -8.35
N GLY A 30 8.22 0.90 -8.88
CA GLY A 30 7.49 0.52 -10.09
C GLY A 30 6.60 -0.71 -9.93
N LEU A 31 6.46 -1.25 -8.72
CA LEU A 31 5.68 -2.46 -8.45
C LEU A 31 4.22 -2.13 -8.17
N PHE A 32 3.33 -3.06 -8.48
CA PHE A 32 1.95 -3.00 -8.04
C PHE A 32 1.85 -3.39 -6.55
N VAL A 33 1.35 -2.48 -5.73
CA VAL A 33 1.21 -2.63 -4.28
C VAL A 33 -0.27 -2.54 -3.90
N LEU A 34 -0.73 -3.49 -3.08
CA LEU A 34 -2.11 -3.51 -2.60
C LEU A 34 -2.37 -2.40 -1.58
N THR A 35 -3.56 -1.79 -1.64
CA THR A 35 -3.98 -0.74 -0.69
C THR A 35 -4.29 -1.33 0.68
N ALA A 36 -4.11 -0.55 1.74
CA ALA A 36 -4.45 -0.98 3.10
C ALA A 36 -5.93 -1.37 3.22
N ALA A 37 -6.83 -0.64 2.54
CA ALA A 37 -8.26 -0.90 2.51
C ALA A 37 -8.57 -2.30 1.95
N TYR A 38 -8.03 -2.64 0.78
CA TYR A 38 -8.20 -3.95 0.17
C TYR A 38 -7.66 -5.08 1.06
N LEU A 39 -6.49 -4.86 1.68
CA LEU A 39 -5.88 -5.81 2.61
C LEU A 39 -6.71 -6.02 3.88
N ALA A 40 -7.41 -4.98 4.35
CA ALA A 40 -8.31 -5.07 5.49
C ALA A 40 -9.59 -5.83 5.13
N GLU A 41 -10.17 -5.59 3.95
CA GLU A 41 -11.37 -6.26 3.46
C GLU A 41 -11.19 -7.77 3.28
N ARG A 42 -10.04 -8.21 2.76
CA ARG A 42 -9.73 -9.65 2.62
C ARG A 42 -9.47 -10.37 3.94
N GLY A 43 -9.22 -9.64 5.04
CA GLY A 43 -9.17 -10.18 6.40
C GLY A 43 -7.92 -10.98 6.81
N HIS A 44 -6.85 -11.04 6.00
CA HIS A 44 -5.60 -11.68 6.40
C HIS A 44 -4.34 -10.97 5.84
N CYS A 45 -3.18 -11.14 6.50
CA CYS A 45 -1.88 -10.70 5.97
C CYS A 45 -1.44 -11.60 4.80
N CYS A 46 -0.69 -11.06 3.83
CA CYS A 46 -0.16 -11.81 2.68
C CYS A 46 1.35 -11.97 2.74
N GLU A 47 1.98 -11.41 3.77
CA GLU A 47 3.41 -11.59 4.05
C GLU A 47 4.33 -11.13 2.91
N GLN A 48 3.84 -10.22 2.05
CA GLN A 48 4.58 -9.68 0.90
C GLN A 48 5.33 -8.38 1.21
N GLY A 49 5.41 -7.95 2.47
CA GLY A 49 6.11 -6.71 2.86
C GLY A 49 5.47 -5.43 2.30
N CYS A 50 4.13 -5.34 2.32
CA CYS A 50 3.40 -4.19 1.79
C CYS A 50 3.70 -2.91 2.58
N ARG A 51 3.88 -1.79 1.88
CA ARG A 51 4.27 -0.49 2.46
C ARG A 51 3.24 0.09 3.45
N HIS A 52 1.95 -0.20 3.25
CA HIS A 52 0.85 0.30 4.08
C HIS A 52 0.05 -0.85 4.71
N CYS A 53 0.74 -1.89 5.20
CA CYS A 53 0.07 -3.07 5.74
C CYS A 53 -0.78 -2.71 6.97
N PRO A 54 -2.10 -2.95 6.97
CA PRO A 54 -2.96 -2.66 8.13
C PRO A 54 -2.65 -3.56 9.34
N TYR A 55 -1.88 -4.64 9.14
CA TYR A 55 -1.49 -5.59 10.18
C TYR A 55 -0.15 -5.27 10.86
N GLY A 56 0.49 -4.14 10.54
CA GLY A 56 1.69 -3.67 11.22
C GLY A 56 2.97 -4.47 10.92
N GLN A 57 3.13 -4.92 9.67
CA GLN A 57 4.33 -5.62 9.19
C GLN A 57 5.48 -4.67 8.90
#